data_AF-A0A419SNF1-F1
#
_entry.id   AF-A0A419SNF1-F1
#
_cell.length_a   1.000
_cell.length_b   1.000
_cell.length_c   1.000
_cell.angle_alpha   90.00
_cell.angle_beta   90.00
_cell.angle_gamma   90.00
#
_symmetry.space_group_name_H-M   'P 1'
#
loop_
_entity.id
_entity.type
_entity.pdbx_description
1 polymer ?
#
loop_
_entity_poly.entity_id
_entity_poly.type
_entity_poly.pdbx_seq_one_letter_code
_entity_poly.pdbx_strand_id
1 'polypeptide(L)'
;MSHHEKCTIAYVVKSLRLRQHYTRQQLSTLARVSIRSIEEIESGRRTSPRLQTLTYILVVLCEGKAVKADLTEWELLRALIESILKVSTYITYGRWELS
;
A
#
# COMPACT_ATOMS: atom_id res chain seq x y z
N MET A 1 -9.92 -6.28 7.16
CA MET A 1 -9.72 -5.03 6.37
C MET A 1 -11.04 -4.62 5.76
N SER A 2 -11.50 -3.42 6.10
CA SER A 2 -12.74 -2.82 5.60
C SER A 2 -12.66 -2.48 4.12
N HIS A 3 -13.82 -2.26 3.48
CA HIS A 3 -13.87 -1.81 2.09
C HIS A 3 -13.15 -0.45 1.91
N HIS A 4 -13.30 0.46 2.86
CA HIS A 4 -12.66 1.77 2.85
C HIS A 4 -11.13 1.67 2.89
N GLU A 5 -10.58 0.78 3.73
CA GLU A 5 -9.13 0.52 3.82
C GLU A 5 -8.57 -0.03 2.48
N LYS A 6 -9.28 -0.97 1.85
CA LYS A 6 -8.91 -1.50 0.51
C LYS A 6 -8.83 -0.39 -0.53
N CYS A 7 -9.85 0.47 -0.59
CA CYS A 7 -9.90 1.57 -1.54
C CYS A 7 -8.79 2.61 -1.27
N THR A 8 -8.49 2.87 0.00
CA THR A 8 -7.40 3.77 0.41
C THR A 8 -6.05 3.24 -0.04
N ILE A 9 -5.75 1.96 0.22
CA ILE A 9 -4.51 1.33 -0.23
C ILE A 9 -4.41 1.35 -1.76
N ALA A 10 -5.49 0.99 -2.45
CA ALA A 10 -5.56 0.98 -3.91
C ALA A 10 -5.28 2.37 -4.51
N TYR A 11 -5.91 3.40 -3.94
CA TYR A 11 -5.74 4.78 -4.36
C TYR A 11 -4.31 5.28 -4.12
N VAL A 12 -3.75 5.07 -2.94
CA VAL A 12 -2.39 5.54 -2.61
C VAL A 12 -1.36 4.88 -3.52
N VAL A 13 -1.38 3.55 -3.65
CA VAL A 13 -0.41 2.82 -4.48
C VAL A 13 -0.48 3.28 -5.94
N LYS A 14 -1.70 3.43 -6.49
CA LYS A 14 -1.89 3.90 -7.86
C LYS A 14 -1.41 5.35 -8.04
N SER A 15 -1.76 6.24 -7.11
CA SER A 15 -1.39 7.66 -7.17
C SER A 15 0.13 7.85 -7.12
N LEU A 16 0.80 7.18 -6.18
CA LEU A 16 2.26 7.22 -6.06
C LEU A 16 2.95 6.65 -7.31
N ARG A 17 2.47 5.51 -7.83
CA ARG A 17 3.03 4.94 -9.06
C ARG A 17 2.93 5.89 -10.25
N LEU A 18 1.78 6.54 -10.42
CA LEU A 18 1.56 7.48 -11.52
C LEU A 18 2.42 8.74 -11.37
N ARG A 19 2.62 9.24 -10.13
CA ARG A 19 3.51 10.37 -9.84
C ARG A 19 4.97 10.08 -10.17
N GLN A 20 5.42 8.85 -9.91
CA GLN A 20 6.77 8.39 -10.27
C GLN A 20 6.89 7.98 -11.75
N HIS A 21 5.83 8.19 -12.56
CA HIS A 21 5.77 7.80 -13.98
C HIS A 21 6.06 6.32 -14.25
N TYR A 22 5.81 5.45 -13.29
CA TYR A 22 6.01 4.00 -13.47
C TYR A 22 4.79 3.34 -14.11
N THR A 23 5.05 2.45 -15.07
CA THR A 23 4.08 1.43 -15.48
C THR A 23 3.95 0.37 -14.39
N ARG A 24 2.87 -0.41 -14.40
CA ARG A 24 2.72 -1.55 -13.47
C ARG A 24 3.83 -2.59 -13.65
N GLN A 25 4.28 -2.79 -14.89
CA GLN A 25 5.38 -3.70 -15.21
C GLN A 25 6.70 -3.20 -14.61
N GLN A 26 7.00 -1.91 -14.71
CA GLN A 26 8.21 -1.34 -14.10
C GLN A 26 8.19 -1.46 -12.58
N LEU A 27 7.06 -1.11 -11.93
CA LEU A 27 6.91 -1.28 -10.49
C LEU A 27 7.01 -2.75 -10.07
N SER A 28 6.44 -3.67 -10.85
CA SER A 28 6.54 -5.12 -10.63
C SER A 28 7.99 -5.58 -10.60
N THR A 29 8.77 -5.18 -11.61
CA THR A 29 10.20 -5.52 -11.71
C THR A 29 11.01 -4.94 -10.56
N LEU A 30 10.84 -3.65 -10.27
CA LEU A 30 11.61 -2.94 -9.22
C LEU A 30 11.26 -3.48 -7.83
N ALA A 31 9.98 -3.69 -7.53
CA ALA A 31 9.53 -4.16 -6.22
C ALA A 31 9.66 -5.68 -6.07
N ARG A 32 10.03 -6.41 -7.14
CA ARG A 32 10.09 -7.88 -7.18
C ARG A 32 8.77 -8.52 -6.75
N VAL A 33 7.66 -7.90 -7.15
CA VAL A 33 6.28 -8.34 -6.88
C VAL A 33 5.59 -8.64 -8.20
N SER A 34 4.73 -9.66 -8.27
CA SER A 34 4.04 -9.97 -9.53
C SER A 34 3.13 -8.84 -9.99
N ILE A 35 3.10 -8.59 -11.31
CA ILE A 35 2.23 -7.57 -11.91
C ILE A 35 0.75 -7.76 -11.51
N ARG A 36 0.29 -9.02 -11.48
CA ARG A 36 -1.06 -9.37 -11.01
C ARG A 36 -1.32 -8.90 -9.58
N SER A 37 -0.34 -9.02 -8.69
CA SER A 37 -0.49 -8.53 -7.31
C SER A 37 -0.66 -7.01 -7.27
N ILE A 38 0.09 -6.27 -8.09
CA ILE A 38 -0.06 -4.81 -8.21
C ILE A 38 -1.45 -4.46 -8.76
N GLU A 39 -1.93 -5.17 -9.80
CA GLU A 39 -3.26 -4.95 -10.36
C GLU A 39 -4.38 -5.23 -9.36
N GLU A 40 -4.29 -6.33 -8.60
CA GLU A 40 -5.25 -6.68 -7.55
C GLU A 40 -5.27 -5.64 -6.42
N ILE A 41 -4.11 -5.07 -6.07
CA ILE A 41 -3.97 -3.99 -5.09
C ILE A 41 -4.61 -2.71 -5.62
N GLU A 42 -4.23 -2.24 -6.81
CA GLU A 42 -4.74 -0.98 -7.39
C GLU A 42 -6.23 -1.02 -7.76
N SER A 43 -6.79 -2.21 -7.94
CA SER A 43 -8.23 -2.39 -8.18
C SER A 43 -9.04 -2.50 -6.90
N GLY A 44 -8.40 -2.49 -5.71
CA GLY A 44 -9.07 -2.71 -4.43
C GLY A 44 -9.64 -4.13 -4.25
N ARG A 45 -9.38 -5.03 -5.20
CA ARG A 45 -9.87 -6.42 -5.16
C ARG A 45 -9.09 -7.28 -4.17
N ARG A 46 -7.84 -6.91 -3.86
CA ARG A 46 -7.02 -7.66 -2.91
C ARG A 46 -7.51 -7.44 -1.48
N THR A 47 -8.12 -8.47 -0.92
CA THR A 47 -8.73 -8.42 0.42
C THR A 47 -7.71 -8.27 1.56
N SER A 48 -6.49 -8.77 1.37
CA SER A 48 -5.39 -8.61 2.33
C SER A 48 -4.04 -8.78 1.62
N PRO A 49 -3.42 -7.70 1.13
CA PRO A 49 -2.02 -7.74 0.70
C PRO A 49 -1.14 -8.12 1.88
N ARG A 50 -0.13 -8.98 1.66
CA ARG A 50 0.86 -9.24 2.71
C ARG A 50 1.59 -7.93 3.01
N LEU A 51 1.83 -7.65 4.30
CA LEU A 51 2.56 -6.46 4.74
C LEU A 51 3.88 -6.30 3.94
N GLN A 52 4.64 -7.39 3.84
CA GLN A 52 5.89 -7.45 3.08
C GLN A 52 5.74 -7.03 1.61
N THR A 53 4.64 -7.42 0.94
CA THR A 53 4.36 -7.02 -0.44
C THR A 53 4.11 -5.51 -0.54
N LEU A 54 3.36 -4.93 0.40
CA LEU A 54 3.16 -3.48 0.45
C LEU A 54 4.46 -2.75 0.77
N THR A 55 5.28 -3.28 1.68
CA THR A 55 6.59 -2.71 2.01
C THR A 55 7.47 -2.63 0.78
N TYR A 56 7.64 -3.70 0.00
CA TYR A 56 8.47 -3.66 -1.21
C TYR A 56 7.96 -2.66 -2.25
N ILE A 57 6.64 -2.58 -2.44
CA ILE A 57 6.03 -1.60 -3.34
C ILE A 57 6.34 -0.17 -2.85
N LEU A 58 6.16 0.09 -1.55
CA LEU A 58 6.38 1.42 -0.99
C LEU A 58 7.84 1.84 -1.00
N VAL A 59 8.74 0.91 -0.70
CA VAL A 59 10.19 1.15 -0.79
C VAL A 59 10.54 1.66 -2.18
N VAL A 60 10.09 1.01 -3.26
CA VAL A 60 10.34 1.50 -4.63
C VAL A 60 9.68 2.85 -4.92
N LEU A 61 8.45 3.06 -4.43
CA LEU A 61 7.73 4.30 -4.67
C LEU A 61 8.33 5.50 -3.91
N CYS A 62 9.03 5.24 -2.80
CA CYS A 62 9.64 6.25 -1.92
C CYS A 62 11.16 6.40 -2.13
N GLU A 63 11.87 5.34 -2.56
CA GLU A 63 13.32 5.36 -2.85
C GLU A 63 13.65 6.16 -4.13
N GLY A 64 12.63 6.63 -4.85
CA GLY A 64 12.77 7.41 -6.07
C GLY A 64 13.39 8.80 -5.91
N LYS A 65 13.42 9.39 -4.70
CA LYS A 65 14.17 10.61 -4.34
C LYS A 65 13.77 11.11 -2.95
N ALA A 66 14.75 11.31 -2.07
CA ALA A 66 14.67 12.25 -0.94
C ALA A 66 14.57 13.72 -1.40
N VAL A 67 14.03 14.00 -2.59
CA VAL A 67 14.02 15.31 -3.25
C VAL A 67 12.57 15.74 -3.41
N LYS A 68 12.11 16.52 -2.43
CA LYS A 68 10.79 17.19 -2.39
C LYS A 68 9.60 16.24 -2.56
N ALA A 69 9.39 15.36 -1.59
CA ALA A 69 8.03 14.89 -1.33
C ALA A 69 7.20 16.11 -0.88
N ASP A 70 6.42 16.68 -1.80
CA ASP A 70 5.44 17.72 -1.46
C ASP A 70 4.49 17.17 -0.38
N LEU A 71 3.89 18.05 0.44
CA LEU A 71 3.02 17.69 1.58
C LEU A 71 2.00 16.57 1.24
N THR A 72 1.52 16.54 -0.01
CA THR A 72 0.57 15.53 -0.51
C THR A 72 1.11 14.09 -0.54
N GLU A 73 2.41 13.87 -0.72
CA GLU A 73 2.99 12.51 -0.73
C GLU A 73 3.06 11.93 0.70
N TRP A 74 3.41 12.77 1.68
CA TRP A 74 3.40 12.39 3.09
C TRP A 74 1.98 12.14 3.61
N GLU A 75 0.99 12.90 3.16
CA GLU A 75 -0.42 12.65 3.47
C GLU A 75 -0.88 11.29 2.92
N LEU A 76 -0.50 10.93 1.69
CA LEU A 76 -0.81 9.63 1.09
C LEU A 76 -0.12 8.48 1.85
N LEU A 77 1.16 8.63 2.20
CA LEU A 77 1.90 7.64 2.97
C LEU A 77 1.31 7.47 4.38
N ARG A 78 0.94 8.57 5.03
CA ARG A 78 0.28 8.54 6.33
C ARG A 78 -1.07 7.82 6.26
N ALA A 79 -1.91 8.15 5.28
CA ALA A 79 -3.21 7.49 5.09
C ALA A 79 -3.04 5.98 4.85
N LEU A 80 -2.00 5.58 4.11
CA LEU A 80 -1.69 4.17 3.88
C LEU A 80 -1.20 3.46 5.15
N ILE A 81 -0.28 4.06 5.89
CA ILE A 81 0.23 3.51 7.16
C ILE A 81 -0.90 3.38 8.18
N GLU A 82 -1.75 4.39 8.33
CA GLU A 82 -2.92 4.33 9.22
C GLU A 82 -3.89 3.21 8.78
N SER A 83 -4.13 3.04 7.48
CA SER A 83 -4.95 1.96 6.95
C SER A 83 -4.34 0.57 7.19
N ILE A 84 -3.01 0.45 7.17
CA ILE A 84 -2.29 -0.80 7.45
C ILE A 84 -2.28 -1.10 8.95
N LEU A 85 -2.01 -0.11 9.81
CA LEU A 85 -1.93 -0.26 11.26
C LEU A 85 -3.28 -0.57 11.89
N LYS A 86 -4.40 -0.05 11.35
CA LYS A 86 -5.76 -0.46 11.75
C LYS A 86 -5.99 -1.96 11.60
N VAL A 87 -5.39 -2.61 10.60
CA VAL A 87 -5.43 -4.07 10.46
C VAL A 87 -4.69 -4.77 11.60
N SER A 88 -3.61 -4.17 12.13
CA SER A 88 -2.82 -4.73 13.24
C SER A 88 -3.54 -4.67 14.58
N THR A 89 -4.30 -3.59 14.86
CA THR A 89 -5.06 -3.46 16.12
C THR A 89 -6.27 -4.38 16.18
N TYR A 90 -6.86 -4.75 15.04
CA TYR A 90 -7.91 -5.78 15.00
C TYR A 90 -7.36 -7.20 15.26
N ILE A 91 -6.07 -7.45 15.04
CA ILE A 91 -5.46 -8.77 15.32
C ILE A 91 -5.10 -8.91 16.81
N THR A 92 -4.79 -7.82 17.51
CA THR A 92 -4.46 -7.86 18.95
C THR A 92 -5.67 -7.84 19.88
N TYR A 93 -6.78 -7.19 19.50
CA TYR A 93 -7.98 -7.15 20.35
C TYR A 93 -9.00 -8.28 20.07
N GLY A 94 -8.94 -8.94 18.91
CA GLY A 94 -9.84 -10.05 18.57
C GLY A 94 -9.49 -11.42 19.18
N ARG A 95 -8.46 -11.50 20.05
CA ARG A 95 -7.99 -12.76 20.67
C ARG A 95 -8.05 -12.71 22.21
N TRP A 96 -8.97 -11.93 22.79
CA TRP A 96 -9.21 -11.90 24.24
C TRP A 96 -10.69 -12.03 24.64
N GLU A 97 -11.63 -12.24 23.71
CA GLU A 97 -13.07 -12.41 24.02
C GLU A 97 -13.61 -13.81 23.69
N LEU A 98 -12.81 -14.85 23.93
CA LEU A 98 -13.30 -16.24 24.00
C LEU A 98 -12.55 -16.99 25.11
N SER A 99 -12.91 -16.71 26.36
CA SER A 99 -12.63 -17.54 27.54
C SER A 99 -13.72 -17.30 28.58
#